data_AF-A0A1I3PTF9-F1
#
_entry.id   AF-A0A1I3PTF9-F1
#
_cell.length_a   1.000
_cell.length_b   1.000
_cell.length_c   1.000
_cell.angle_alpha   90.00
_cell.angle_beta   90.00
_cell.angle_gamma   90.00
#
_symmetry.space_group_name_H-M   'P 1'
#
loop_
_entity.id
_entity.type
_entity.pdbx_description
1 polymer ?
#
loop_
_entity_poly.entity_id
_entity_poly.type
_entity_poly.pdbx_seq_one_letter_code
_entity_poly.pdbx_strand_id
1 'polypeptide(L)' 'MFGRMYKYCLQCGWHATTAEGYTEREVSQEAIEHFVETGHPVDSLRLPPPVVVENSES' A
#
# COMPACT_ATOMS: atom_id res chain seq x y z
N MET A 1 10.15 13.49 -5.13
CA MET A 1 8.88 13.35 -4.39
C MET A 1 8.46 11.89 -4.53
N PHE A 2 9.00 11.00 -3.71
CA PHE A 2 8.79 9.56 -3.89
C PHE A 2 7.61 9.12 -3.03
N GLY A 3 6.47 8.84 -3.68
CA GLY A 3 5.34 8.21 -3.03
C GLY A 3 5.73 6.81 -2.58
N ARG A 4 5.75 6.56 -1.27
CA ARG A 4 5.97 5.24 -0.70
C ARG A 4 4.63 4.52 -0.64
N MET A 5 4.54 3.35 -1.28
CA MET A 5 3.40 2.45 -1.18
C MET A 5 3.72 1.41 -0.12
N TYR A 6 2.79 1.22 0.80
CA TYR A 6 2.84 0.24 1.87
C TYR A 6 1.64 -0.68 1.77
N LYS A 7 1.85 -1.99 1.76
CA LYS A 7 0.81 -3.04 1.75
C LYS A 7 0.93 -3.82 3.05
N TYR A 8 -0.19 -4.15 3.67
CA TYR A 8 -0.17 -4.92 4.91
C TYR A 8 -1.41 -5.80 5.05
N CYS A 9 -1.21 -6.97 5.62
CA CYS A 9 -2.24 -7.95 5.88
C CYS A 9 -2.84 -7.73 7.26
N LEU A 10 -4.17 -7.67 7.33
CA LEU A 10 -4.90 -7.42 8.56
C LEU A 10 -5.04 -8.66 9.46
N GLN A 11 -4.70 -9.85 8.95
CA GLN A 11 -4.95 -11.12 9.64
C GLN A 11 -3.70 -11.79 10.22
N CYS A 12 -2.55 -11.69 9.55
CA CYS A 12 -1.34 -12.42 9.94
C CYS A 12 -0.10 -11.53 10.18
N GLY A 13 -0.20 -10.22 9.96
CA GLY A 13 0.90 -9.28 10.18
C GLY A 13 1.92 -9.20 9.04
N TRP A 14 1.66 -9.84 7.90
CA TRP A 14 2.48 -9.69 6.69
C TRP A 14 2.46 -8.23 6.18
N HIS A 15 3.58 -7.73 5.67
CA HIS A 15 3.67 -6.38 5.10
C HIS A 15 4.75 -6.27 4.01
N ALA A 16 4.52 -5.38 3.04
CA ALA A 16 5.47 -5.07 1.97
C ALA A 16 5.49 -3.56 1.68
N THR A 17 6.67 -3.01 1.37
CA THR A 17 6.84 -1.55 1.20
C THR A 17 7.82 -1.20 0.11
N THR A 18 7.53 -0.12 -0.64
CA THR A 18 8.48 0.42 -1.62
C THR A 18 9.61 1.22 -0.99
N ALA A 19 9.57 1.41 0.34
CA ALA A 19 10.64 2.05 1.10
C ALA A 19 11.91 1.19 1.17
N GLU A 20 11.80 -0.12 0.99
CA GLU A 20 12.92 -1.08 1.08
C GLU A 20 13.61 -1.32 -0.28
N GLY A 21 13.32 -0.49 -1.28
CA GLY A 21 13.90 -0.60 -2.62
C GLY A 21 13.04 -1.39 -3.61
N TYR A 22 11.91 -1.95 -3.16
CA TYR A 22 10.93 -2.57 -4.03
C TYR A 22 10.17 -1.53 -4.86
N THR A 23 9.83 -1.90 -6.09
CA THR A 23 8.93 -1.13 -6.95
C THR A 23 7.48 -1.29 -6.51
N GLU A 24 6.62 -0.33 -6.87
CA GLU A 24 5.17 -0.43 -6.61
C GLU A 24 4.56 -1.70 -7.21
N ARG A 25 5.13 -2.17 -8.33
CA ARG A 25 4.69 -3.40 -9.01
C ARG A 25 5.01 -4.65 -8.20
N GLU A 26 6.23 -4.74 -7.65
CA GLU A 26 6.63 -5.85 -6.79
C GLU A 26 5.79 -5.90 -5.52
N VAL A 27 5.66 -4.77 -4.83
CA VAL A 27 4.83 -4.67 -3.61
C VAL A 27 3.36 -5.03 -3.88
N SER A 28 2.84 -4.69 -5.06
CA SER A 28 1.49 -5.08 -5.47
C SER A 28 1.38 -6.55 -5.84
N GLN A 29 2.40 -7.13 -6.49
CA GLN A 29 2.42 -8.54 -6.85
C GLN A 29 2.43 -9.41 -5.59
N GLU A 30 3.33 -9.13 -4.65
CA GLU A 30 3.43 -9.86 -3.38
C GLU A 30 2.12 -9.78 -2.58
N ALA A 31 1.45 -8.63 -2.60
CA ALA A 31 0.15 -8.47 -1.95
C ALA A 31 -0.95 -9.35 -2.58
N ILE A 32 -0.93 -9.50 -3.91
CA ILE A 32 -1.87 -10.37 -4.64
C ILE A 32 -1.55 -11.83 -4.34
N GLU A 33 -0.27 -12.23 -4.40
CA GLU A 33 0.17 -13.59 -4.09
C GLU A 33 -0.23 -13.97 -2.66
N HIS A 34 0.04 -13.12 -1.68
CA HIS A 34 -0.38 -13.33 -0.29
C HIS A 34 -1.90 -13.49 -0.16
N PHE A 35 -2.69 -12.64 -0.83
CA PHE A 35 -4.14 -12.74 -0.83
C PHE A 35 -4.62 -14.06 -1.47
N VAL A 36 -4.00 -14.50 -2.57
CA VAL A 36 -4.35 -15.75 -3.26
C VAL A 36 -3.98 -16.98 -2.42
N GLU A 37 -2.82 -16.97 -1.78
CA GLU A 37 -2.34 -18.10 -0.99
C GLU A 37 -3.05 -18.24 0.36
N THR A 38 -3.33 -17.12 1.02
CA THR A 38 -3.86 -17.12 2.40
C THR A 38 -5.34 -16.77 2.50
N GLY A 39 -5.90 -16.12 1.48
CA GLY A 39 -7.25 -15.54 1.53
C GLY A 39 -7.36 -14.34 2.48
N HIS A 40 -6.26 -13.81 2.99
CA HIS A 40 -6.30 -12.72 3.95
C HIS A 40 -6.48 -11.35 3.28
N PRO A 41 -7.31 -10.46 3.84
CA PRO A 41 -7.47 -9.11 3.33
C PRO A 41 -6.17 -8.30 3.51
N VAL A 42 -5.68 -7.75 2.38
CA VAL A 42 -4.51 -6.88 2.31
C VAL A 42 -4.95 -5.45 2.01
N ASP A 43 -4.53 -4.50 2.83
CA ASP A 43 -4.79 -3.07 2.66
C ASP A 43 -3.56 -2.34 2.10
N SER A 44 -3.75 -1.13 1.58
CA SER A 44 -2.69 -0.34 0.95
C SER A 44 -2.71 1.12 1.37
N LEU A 45 -1.59 1.58 1.90
CA LEU A 45 -1.37 2.96 2.31
C LEU A 45 -0.37 3.62 1.37
N ARG A 46 -0.77 4.70 0.70
CA ARG A 46 0.16 5.58 -0.03
C ARG A 46 0.55 6.76 0.84
N LEU A 47 1.85 7.03 0.94
CA LEU A 47 2.41 8.20 1.62
C LEU A 47 3.33 8.98 0.67
N PRO A 48 3.32 10.33 0.69
CA PRO A 48 2.47 11.18 1.53
C PRO A 48 1.02 11.15 1.04
N PRO A 49 0.04 11.37 1.93
CA PRO A 49 -1.34 11.49 1.52
C PRO A 49 -1.45 12.58 0.46
N PRO A 50 -2.29 12.41 -0.58
CA PRO A 50 -2.60 13.52 -1.47
C PRO A 50 -3.10 14.68 -0.61
N VAL A 51 -2.49 15.86 -0.75
CA VAL A 51 -3.05 17.09 -0.18
C VAL A 51 -4.44 17.22 -0.80
N VAL A 52 -5.46 16.87 -0.03
CA VAL A 52 -6.84 17.19 -0.38
C VAL A 52 -6.91 18.71 -0.25
N VAL A 53 -6.75 19.41 -1.37
CA VAL A 53 -7.09 20.83 -1.44
C VAL A 53 -8.61 20.86 -1.35
N GLU A 54 -9.13 20.97 -0.14
CA GLU A 54 -10.54 21.28 0.10
C GLU A 54 -10.77 22.68 -0.48
N ASN A 55 -11.33 22.74 -1.69
CA ASN A 55 -11.75 24.01 -2.26
C ASN A 55 -13.00 24.46 -1.50
N SER A 56 -12.80 25.19 -0.41
CA SER A 56 -13.86 25.92 0.28
C SER A 56 -14.33 27.08 -0.63
N GLU A 57 -15.16 26.78 -1.62
CA GLU A 57 -15.90 27.82 -2.33
C GLU A 57 -16.89 28.45 -1.34
N SER A 58 -16.66 29.74 -1.08
CA SER A 58 -17.33 30.58 -0.08
C SER A 58 -18.65 31.16 -0.57
#